data_AF-A0A1V5VCT5-F1
#
_entry.id   AF-A0A1V5VCT5-F1
#
_cell.length_a   1.000
_cell.length_b   1.000
_cell.length_c   1.000
_cell.angle_alpha   90.00
_cell.angle_beta   90.00
_cell.angle_gamma   90.00
#
_symmetry.space_group_name_H-M   'P 1'
#
loop_
_entity.id
_entity.type
_entity.pdbx_description
1 polymer ?
#
loop_
_entity_poly.entity_id
_entity_poly.type
_entity_poly.pdbx_seq_one_letter_code
_entity_poly.pdbx_strand_id
1 'polypeptide(L)'
;MSSSDTEVHGGFKIQNWYPKLTEHSFPAVFVLLEESEKQALTADEPDAKVVGGLLLRLQPALKQFSGPRFISVDTVSPTDTERFQSKRGAVHSAESAWRILRESQKVREAAGEGKVSCICVRPFRRMQPAREFRLFVKNGRLSGMSQYWLIRHFRRLQGRLDFYWTQAADFIDDVSGHLPVKDAAVDIYFTSGGKILIVDINPWGAPTNPLMLDTWDRDWGTPSGCVIVPPPHVVSGDVNVSF
;
A
#
# COMPACT_ATOMS: atom_id res chain seq x y z
N MET A 1 17.35 19.70 -7.46
CA MET A 1 16.32 18.72 -7.87
C MET A 1 15.77 19.21 -9.21
N SER A 2 15.93 18.43 -10.27
CA SER A 2 15.44 18.82 -11.60
C SER A 2 13.91 18.66 -11.65
N SER A 3 13.21 19.33 -12.57
CA SER A 3 11.75 19.20 -12.67
C SER A 3 11.28 17.76 -12.96
N SER A 4 12.15 16.91 -13.53
CA SER A 4 11.84 15.49 -13.77
C SER A 4 11.80 14.66 -12.48
N ASP A 5 12.63 14.98 -11.48
CA ASP A 5 12.63 14.25 -10.20
C ASP A 5 11.36 14.54 -9.39
N THR A 6 10.88 15.79 -9.46
CA THR A 6 9.64 16.20 -8.78
C THR A 6 8.39 15.58 -9.44
N GLU A 7 8.36 15.46 -10.77
CA GLU A 7 7.30 14.77 -11.50
C GLU A 7 7.27 13.26 -11.21
N VAL A 8 8.43 12.61 -11.15
CA VAL A 8 8.56 11.18 -10.81
C VAL A 8 8.08 10.91 -9.38
N HIS A 9 8.49 11.73 -8.40
CA HIS A 9 8.03 11.56 -7.02
C HIS A 9 6.55 11.89 -6.83
N GLY A 10 6.01 12.83 -7.59
CA GLY A 10 4.57 13.11 -7.63
C GLY A 10 3.78 11.93 -8.18
N GLY A 11 4.31 11.19 -9.16
CA GLY A 11 3.60 10.09 -9.82
C GLY A 11 3.14 8.96 -8.89
N PHE A 12 3.82 8.74 -7.77
CA PHE A 12 3.49 7.69 -6.80
C PHE A 12 2.37 8.07 -5.82
N LYS A 13 1.97 9.35 -5.79
CA LYS A 13 0.85 9.80 -4.96
C LYS A 13 -0.46 9.22 -5.47
N ILE A 14 -1.28 8.68 -4.57
CA ILE A 14 -2.49 7.92 -4.95
C ILE A 14 -3.40 8.70 -5.89
N GLN A 15 -3.71 9.95 -5.60
CA GLN A 15 -4.55 10.83 -6.42
C GLN A 15 -4.01 11.08 -7.84
N ASN A 16 -2.71 10.87 -8.08
CA ASN A 16 -2.09 11.10 -9.38
C ASN A 16 -2.17 9.85 -10.28
N TRP A 17 -1.92 8.66 -9.73
CA TRP A 17 -2.02 7.42 -10.50
C TRP A 17 -3.44 6.84 -10.54
N TYR A 18 -4.25 7.09 -9.51
CA TYR A 18 -5.58 6.52 -9.37
C TYR A 18 -6.51 6.78 -10.57
N PRO A 19 -6.64 8.02 -11.11
CA PRO A 19 -7.56 8.27 -12.21
C PRO A 19 -7.30 7.40 -13.44
N LYS A 20 -6.03 7.06 -13.71
CA LYS A 20 -5.62 6.23 -14.84
C LYS A 20 -5.83 4.73 -14.62
N LEU A 21 -6.07 4.32 -13.37
CA LEU A 21 -6.11 2.92 -12.93
C LEU A 21 -7.37 2.62 -12.09
N THR A 22 -8.40 3.46 -12.21
CA THR A 22 -9.61 3.42 -11.37
C THR A 22 -10.29 2.05 -11.43
N GLU A 23 -10.36 1.44 -12.61
CA GLU A 23 -10.99 0.12 -12.82
C GLU A 23 -10.25 -1.04 -12.15
N HIS A 24 -8.97 -0.82 -11.84
CA HIS A 24 -8.06 -1.78 -11.23
C HIS A 24 -7.71 -1.40 -9.80
N SER A 25 -8.45 -0.53 -9.13
CA SER A 25 -8.21 -0.19 -7.72
C SER A 25 -9.51 -0.15 -6.92
N PHE A 26 -9.39 0.02 -5.60
CA PHE A 26 -10.57 0.26 -4.78
C PHE A 26 -11.14 1.64 -5.09
N PRO A 27 -12.48 1.81 -5.15
CA PRO A 27 -13.08 3.13 -5.21
C PRO A 27 -12.49 4.07 -4.15
N ALA A 28 -12.09 5.27 -4.56
CA ALA A 28 -11.40 6.22 -3.70
C ALA A 28 -12.00 7.63 -3.81
N VAL A 29 -11.99 8.35 -2.69
CA VAL A 29 -12.35 9.77 -2.62
C VAL A 29 -11.20 10.51 -1.94
N PHE A 30 -10.87 11.68 -2.46
CA PHE A 30 -9.74 12.49 -1.98
C PHE A 30 -10.25 13.78 -1.34
N VAL A 31 -9.74 14.08 -0.14
CA VAL A 31 -10.00 15.33 0.57
C VAL A 31 -8.70 16.12 0.59
N LEU A 32 -8.60 17.14 -0.25
CA LEU A 32 -7.41 18.02 -0.30
C LEU A 32 -7.20 18.69 1.06
N LEU A 33 -5.94 18.81 1.46
CA LEU A 33 -5.55 19.45 2.70
C LEU A 33 -4.99 20.85 2.43
N GLU A 34 -5.46 21.81 3.22
CA GLU A 34 -4.85 23.14 3.30
C GLU A 34 -3.52 23.08 4.07
N GLU A 35 -2.66 24.09 3.92
CA GLU A 35 -1.37 24.12 4.62
C GLU A 35 -1.52 24.07 6.15
N SER A 36 -2.51 24.76 6.70
CA SER A 36 -2.84 24.70 8.13
C SER A 36 -3.23 23.29 8.59
N GLU A 37 -3.92 22.53 7.75
CA GLU A 37 -4.35 21.16 8.05
C GLU A 37 -3.20 20.16 7.92
N LYS A 38 -2.28 20.38 6.98
CA LYS A 38 -1.02 19.62 6.89
C LYS A 38 -0.16 19.85 8.13
N GLN A 39 -0.03 21.09 8.58
CA GLN A 39 0.65 21.43 9.83
C GLN A 39 -0.05 20.82 11.05
N ALA A 40 -1.38 20.78 11.04
CA ALA A 40 -2.16 20.11 12.08
C ALA A 40 -1.90 18.59 12.15
N LEU A 41 -1.34 17.94 11.12
CA LEU A 41 -0.91 16.54 11.22
C LEU A 41 0.32 16.37 12.11
N THR A 42 1.20 17.37 12.22
CA THR A 42 2.47 17.26 12.96
C THR A 42 2.46 17.93 14.33
N ALA A 43 1.64 18.97 14.53
CA ALA A 43 1.55 19.75 15.78
C ALA A 43 1.26 18.87 17.01
N ASP A 44 1.78 19.13 18.20
CA ASP A 44 1.39 18.29 19.35
C ASP A 44 -0.10 18.52 19.73
N GLU A 45 -0.53 19.78 19.73
CA GLU A 45 -1.92 20.20 19.92
C GLU A 45 -2.40 21.02 18.71
N PRO A 46 -3.17 20.42 17.79
CA PRO A 46 -3.65 21.13 16.61
C PRO A 46 -4.81 22.08 16.95
N ASP A 47 -4.90 23.21 16.25
CA ASP A 47 -6.01 24.16 16.40
C ASP A 47 -7.36 23.48 16.12
N ALA A 48 -8.25 23.51 17.13
CA ALA A 48 -9.56 22.88 17.07
C ALA A 48 -10.45 23.42 15.93
N LYS A 49 -10.29 24.67 15.51
CA LYS A 49 -11.02 25.26 14.37
C LYS A 49 -10.52 24.68 13.04
N VAL A 50 -9.20 24.52 12.90
CA VAL A 50 -8.59 23.92 11.70
C VAL A 50 -9.07 22.47 11.57
N VAL A 51 -8.95 21.69 12.65
CA VAL A 51 -9.43 20.30 12.67
C VAL A 51 -10.94 20.25 12.43
N GLY A 52 -11.73 21.10 13.09
CA GLY A 52 -13.18 21.17 12.91
C GLY A 52 -13.59 21.42 11.45
N GLY A 53 -12.93 22.34 10.76
CA GLY A 53 -13.15 22.62 9.34
C GLY A 53 -12.84 21.41 8.45
N LEU A 54 -11.73 20.71 8.71
CA LEU A 54 -11.39 19.47 8.00
C LEU A 54 -12.44 18.37 8.22
N LEU A 55 -12.88 18.17 9.47
CA LEU A 55 -13.85 17.12 9.80
C LEU A 55 -15.18 17.30 9.05
N LEU A 56 -15.62 18.55 8.84
CA LEU A 56 -16.82 18.87 8.06
C LEU A 56 -16.72 18.44 6.59
N ARG A 57 -15.51 18.40 6.01
CA ARG A 57 -15.25 17.92 4.64
C ARG A 57 -14.97 16.42 4.58
N LEU A 58 -14.29 15.89 5.60
CA LEU A 58 -13.96 14.47 5.69
C LEU A 58 -15.20 13.60 5.96
N GLN A 59 -16.16 14.09 6.74
CA GLN A 59 -17.36 13.32 7.09
C GLN A 59 -18.26 13.00 5.87
N PRO A 60 -18.56 13.93 4.96
CA PRO A 60 -19.22 13.61 3.69
C PRO A 60 -18.42 12.66 2.79
N ALA A 61 -17.09 12.84 2.70
CA ALA A 61 -16.24 11.94 1.91
C ALA A 61 -16.30 10.49 2.43
N LEU A 62 -16.27 10.30 3.75
CA LEU A 62 -16.52 9.00 4.36
C LEU A 62 -17.90 8.45 3.98
N LYS A 63 -18.95 9.27 3.94
CA LYS A 63 -20.33 8.81 3.66
C LYS A 63 -20.54 8.33 2.21
N GLN A 64 -19.59 8.54 1.31
CA GLN A 64 -19.60 7.95 -0.04
C GLN A 64 -19.52 6.42 -0.02
N PHE A 65 -19.03 5.83 1.07
CA PHE A 65 -18.93 4.38 1.24
C PHE A 65 -19.77 3.92 2.43
N SER A 66 -20.50 2.81 2.23
CA SER A 66 -21.19 2.10 3.30
C SER A 66 -20.22 1.27 4.15
N GLY A 67 -20.52 1.13 5.44
CA GLY A 67 -19.69 0.36 6.36
C GLY A 67 -18.39 1.06 6.79
N PRO A 68 -17.41 0.34 7.34
CA PRO A 68 -16.11 0.91 7.73
C PRO A 68 -15.29 1.39 6.52
N ARG A 69 -14.37 2.32 6.76
CA ARG A 69 -13.46 2.89 5.75
C ARG A 69 -12.01 2.63 6.13
N PHE A 70 -11.15 2.61 5.13
CA PHE A 70 -9.71 2.68 5.30
C PHE A 70 -9.25 4.07 4.89
N ILE A 71 -8.35 4.66 5.67
CA ILE A 71 -7.87 6.02 5.49
C ILE A 71 -6.36 6.02 5.42
N SER A 72 -5.83 6.76 4.47
CA SER A 72 -4.41 7.06 4.34
C SER A 72 -4.23 8.52 3.95
N VAL A 73 -3.00 9.02 3.97
CA VAL A 73 -2.65 10.17 3.13
C VAL A 73 -2.27 9.68 1.74
N ASP A 74 -1.97 10.60 0.82
CA ASP A 74 -1.64 10.28 -0.57
C ASP A 74 -0.33 9.53 -0.78
N THR A 75 0.57 9.56 0.20
CA THR A 75 1.91 8.98 0.07
C THR A 75 2.16 7.79 0.97
N VAL A 76 1.45 7.68 2.10
CA VAL A 76 1.68 6.66 3.11
C VAL A 76 0.38 6.27 3.82
N SER A 77 0.31 5.01 4.21
CA SER A 77 -0.78 4.45 5.01
C SER A 77 -0.40 4.37 6.50
N PRO A 78 -1.34 4.60 7.44
CA PRO A 78 -1.08 4.62 8.89
C PRO A 78 -0.98 3.21 9.49
N THR A 79 -0.17 2.34 8.87
CA THR A 79 -0.10 0.90 9.20
C THR A 79 0.66 0.60 10.49
N ASP A 80 1.34 1.60 11.04
CA ASP A 80 2.12 1.57 12.28
C ASP A 80 1.29 1.82 13.55
N THR A 81 0.02 2.20 13.40
CA THR A 81 -0.87 2.52 14.53
C THR A 81 -1.41 1.28 15.26
N GLU A 82 -1.72 1.42 16.54
CA GLU A 82 -2.40 0.38 17.34
C GLU A 82 -3.77 0.00 16.72
N ARG A 83 -4.50 0.99 16.18
CA ARG A 83 -5.75 0.74 15.45
C ARG A 83 -5.53 -0.12 14.21
N PHE A 84 -4.42 0.04 13.51
CA PHE A 84 -4.08 -0.84 12.40
C PHE A 84 -3.86 -2.28 12.88
N GLN A 85 -3.13 -2.47 13.97
CA GLN A 85 -2.86 -3.80 14.51
C GLN A 85 -4.14 -4.49 15.03
N SER A 86 -4.96 -3.77 15.80
CA SER A 86 -6.14 -4.33 16.48
C SER A 86 -7.40 -4.41 15.59
N LYS A 87 -7.59 -3.45 14.68
CA LYS A 87 -8.80 -3.30 13.84
C LYS A 87 -8.50 -3.23 12.35
N ARG A 88 -7.27 -3.51 11.92
CA ARG A 88 -6.82 -3.43 10.51
C ARG A 88 -7.01 -2.03 9.89
N GLY A 89 -7.05 -1.00 10.73
CA GLY A 89 -7.16 0.39 10.29
C GLY A 89 -8.59 0.81 9.93
N ALA A 90 -9.59 -0.02 10.25
CA ALA A 90 -10.98 0.33 10.04
C ALA A 90 -11.40 1.54 10.89
N VAL A 91 -12.03 2.53 10.25
CA VAL A 91 -12.60 3.73 10.87
C VAL A 91 -14.08 3.89 10.52
N HIS A 92 -14.80 4.65 11.34
CA HIS A 92 -16.26 4.80 11.25
C HIS A 92 -16.75 6.25 11.22
N SER A 93 -15.92 7.21 11.66
CA SER A 93 -16.24 8.63 11.73
C SER A 93 -15.03 9.48 11.32
N ALA A 94 -15.27 10.76 11.00
CA ALA A 94 -14.20 11.70 10.65
C ALA A 94 -13.19 11.86 11.79
N GLU A 95 -13.63 11.85 13.05
CA GLU A 95 -12.76 11.94 14.23
C GLU A 95 -11.86 10.70 14.35
N SER A 96 -12.40 9.50 14.13
CA SER A 96 -11.60 8.28 14.13
C SER A 96 -10.61 8.23 12.95
N ALA A 97 -10.98 8.80 11.80
CA ALA A 97 -10.13 8.94 10.63
C ALA A 97 -8.99 9.93 10.87
N TRP A 98 -9.29 11.11 11.43
CA TRP A 98 -8.28 12.09 11.80
C TRP A 98 -7.31 11.55 12.84
N ARG A 99 -7.85 10.91 13.89
CA ARG A 99 -7.05 10.33 14.96
C ARG A 99 -6.06 9.26 14.47
N ILE A 100 -6.49 8.32 13.62
CA ILE A 100 -5.56 7.29 13.12
C ILE A 100 -4.44 7.89 12.26
N LEU A 101 -4.72 8.94 11.47
CA LEU A 101 -3.69 9.62 10.69
C LEU A 101 -2.67 10.32 11.61
N ARG A 102 -3.14 10.95 12.68
CA ARG A 102 -2.32 11.64 13.69
C ARG A 102 -1.49 10.70 14.56
N GLU A 103 -2.04 9.55 14.90
CA GLU A 103 -1.35 8.51 15.70
C GLU A 103 -0.22 7.84 14.91
N SER A 104 -0.22 7.93 13.57
CA SER A 104 0.81 7.33 12.73
C SER A 104 2.06 8.20 12.67
N GLN A 105 3.18 7.65 13.12
CA GLN A 105 4.49 8.27 12.98
C GLN A 105 4.83 8.47 11.50
N LYS A 106 4.56 7.45 10.66
CA LYS A 106 4.80 7.53 9.21
C LYS A 106 4.06 8.70 8.55
N VAL A 107 2.79 8.91 8.90
CA VAL A 107 1.99 10.02 8.37
C VAL A 107 2.54 11.36 8.87
N ARG A 108 2.90 11.48 10.15
CA ARG A 108 3.51 12.70 10.70
C ARG A 108 4.83 13.04 10.02
N GLU A 109 5.70 12.05 9.82
CA GLU A 109 6.97 12.21 9.10
C GLU A 109 6.73 12.68 7.66
N ALA A 110 5.84 12.00 6.92
CA ALA A 110 5.51 12.40 5.55
C ALA A 110 4.91 13.82 5.47
N ALA A 111 4.09 14.22 6.46
CA ALA A 111 3.55 15.57 6.54
C ALA A 111 4.64 16.60 6.87
N GLY A 112 5.55 16.30 7.80
CA GLY A 112 6.68 17.14 8.16
C GLY A 112 7.67 17.36 7.01
N GLU A 113 7.81 16.36 6.13
CA GLU A 113 8.58 16.44 4.88
C GLU A 113 7.84 17.15 3.74
N GLY A 114 6.62 17.65 3.97
CA GLY A 114 5.81 18.33 2.94
C GLY A 114 5.31 17.40 1.83
N LYS A 115 5.34 16.07 2.03
CA LYS A 115 4.95 15.09 1.01
C LYS A 115 3.45 14.89 0.92
N VAL A 116 2.70 15.28 1.96
CA VAL A 116 1.25 15.09 2.04
C VAL A 116 0.48 16.21 1.34
N SER A 117 -0.53 15.84 0.55
CA SER A 117 -1.45 16.82 -0.07
C SER A 117 -2.93 16.53 0.13
N CYS A 118 -3.31 15.29 0.42
CA CYS A 118 -4.72 14.94 0.64
C CYS A 118 -4.88 13.73 1.56
N ILE A 119 -6.08 13.58 2.10
CA ILE A 119 -6.55 12.35 2.73
C ILE A 119 -7.24 11.50 1.66
N CYS A 120 -6.83 10.23 1.55
CA CYS A 120 -7.46 9.23 0.70
C CYS A 120 -8.43 8.39 1.52
N VAL A 121 -9.68 8.33 1.06
CA VAL A 121 -10.77 7.56 1.66
C VAL A 121 -11.12 6.40 0.74
N ARG A 122 -11.01 5.16 1.25
CA ARG A 122 -11.36 3.93 0.54
C ARG A 122 -12.34 3.09 1.37
N PRO A 123 -13.20 2.26 0.75
CA PRO A 123 -14.01 1.30 1.49
C PRO A 123 -13.09 0.31 2.21
N PHE A 124 -13.35 0.04 3.49
CA PHE A 124 -12.58 -0.98 4.20
C PHE A 124 -12.99 -2.37 3.72
N ARG A 125 -12.00 -3.16 3.31
CA ARG A 125 -12.18 -4.56 2.94
C ARG A 125 -11.26 -5.43 3.78
N ARG A 126 -11.80 -6.53 4.32
CA ARG A 126 -10.98 -7.56 4.96
C ARG A 126 -10.25 -8.35 3.89
N MET A 127 -9.03 -7.95 3.60
CA MET A 127 -8.16 -8.64 2.66
C MET A 127 -7.54 -9.87 3.33
N GLN A 128 -7.42 -10.95 2.54
CA GLN A 128 -6.75 -12.17 2.96
C GLN A 128 -5.24 -12.02 2.70
N PRO A 129 -4.38 -12.10 3.72
CA PRO A 129 -2.93 -11.92 3.55
C PRO A 129 -2.29 -12.79 2.47
N ALA A 130 -2.80 -14.00 2.27
CA ALA A 130 -2.31 -14.94 1.26
C ALA A 130 -2.60 -14.50 -0.20
N ARG A 131 -3.33 -13.42 -0.42
CA ARG A 131 -3.70 -12.91 -1.75
C ARG A 131 -3.10 -11.54 -2.03
N GLU A 132 -2.26 -11.04 -1.15
CA GLU A 132 -1.54 -9.78 -1.30
C GLU A 132 -0.12 -10.07 -1.78
N PHE A 133 0.28 -9.37 -2.83
CA PHE A 133 1.59 -9.50 -3.45
C PHE A 133 2.16 -8.14 -3.80
N ARG A 134 3.49 -8.04 -3.84
CA ARG A 134 4.20 -6.93 -4.46
C ARG A 134 4.75 -7.38 -5.80
N LEU A 135 4.39 -6.67 -6.86
CA LEU A 135 4.94 -6.83 -8.19
C LEU A 135 6.11 -5.86 -8.35
N PHE A 136 7.17 -6.32 -9.01
CA PHE A 136 8.34 -5.51 -9.34
C PHE A 136 8.35 -5.36 -10.86
N VAL A 137 7.99 -4.16 -11.32
CA VAL A 137 7.90 -3.81 -12.74
C VAL A 137 9.18 -3.10 -13.13
N LYS A 138 9.90 -3.66 -14.11
CA LYS A 138 11.13 -3.10 -14.66
C LYS A 138 10.97 -2.91 -16.15
N ASN A 139 11.28 -1.72 -16.65
CA ASN A 139 11.10 -1.34 -18.05
C ASN A 139 9.68 -1.60 -18.57
N GLY A 140 8.67 -1.44 -17.71
CA GLY A 140 7.25 -1.66 -18.04
C GLY A 140 6.83 -3.14 -18.08
N ARG A 141 7.69 -4.08 -17.66
CA ARG A 141 7.38 -5.52 -17.63
C ARG A 141 7.54 -6.10 -16.23
N LEU A 142 6.79 -7.17 -15.93
CA LEU A 142 6.94 -7.87 -14.66
C LEU A 142 8.30 -8.58 -14.59
N SER A 143 9.11 -8.20 -13.61
CA SER A 143 10.45 -8.75 -13.36
C SER A 143 10.49 -9.62 -12.10
N GLY A 144 9.62 -9.38 -11.13
CA GLY A 144 9.52 -10.22 -9.95
C GLY A 144 8.18 -10.05 -9.23
N MET A 145 7.82 -11.04 -8.42
CA MET A 145 6.59 -11.03 -7.64
C MET A 145 6.84 -11.66 -6.28
N SER A 146 6.53 -10.95 -5.21
CA SER A 146 6.71 -11.43 -3.83
C SER A 146 5.36 -11.54 -3.11
N GLN A 147 5.19 -12.58 -2.31
CA GLN A 147 4.23 -12.58 -1.21
C GLN A 147 4.41 -11.30 -0.38
N TYR A 148 3.33 -10.57 -0.11
CA TYR A 148 3.41 -9.32 0.65
C TYR A 148 3.65 -9.57 2.13
N TRP A 149 2.84 -10.44 2.74
CA TRP A 149 2.87 -10.69 4.18
C TRP A 149 3.84 -11.81 4.55
N LEU A 150 5.01 -11.49 5.10
CA LEU A 150 6.06 -12.47 5.40
C LEU A 150 5.83 -13.30 6.69
N ILE A 151 4.62 -13.24 7.25
CA ILE A 151 4.28 -13.81 8.57
C ILE A 151 4.31 -15.34 8.62
N ARG A 152 4.15 -16.04 7.48
CA ARG A 152 4.19 -17.50 7.38
C ARG A 152 4.23 -17.99 5.94
N HIS A 153 4.57 -19.26 5.77
CA HIS A 153 4.32 -20.00 4.54
C HIS A 153 2.82 -20.21 4.30
N PHE A 154 2.29 -19.72 3.18
CA PHE A 154 0.92 -20.03 2.76
C PHE A 154 0.92 -21.23 1.80
N ARG A 155 0.84 -22.45 2.35
CA ARG A 155 0.88 -23.73 1.60
C ARG A 155 -0.01 -23.79 0.36
N ARG A 156 -1.17 -23.12 0.39
CA ARG A 156 -2.13 -23.09 -0.74
C ARG A 156 -1.60 -22.36 -1.99
N LEU A 157 -0.55 -21.54 -1.85
CA LEU A 157 0.07 -20.82 -2.96
C LEU A 157 1.08 -21.67 -3.72
N GLN A 158 1.73 -22.65 -3.06
CA GLN A 158 2.86 -23.39 -3.62
C GLN A 158 2.53 -24.09 -4.95
N GLY A 159 1.33 -24.70 -5.06
CA GLY A 159 0.89 -25.35 -6.30
C GLY A 159 0.25 -24.40 -7.33
N ARG A 160 0.34 -23.09 -7.14
CA ARG A 160 -0.32 -22.07 -7.98
C ARG A 160 0.59 -20.88 -8.32
N LEU A 161 1.88 -20.97 -8.05
CA LEU A 161 2.82 -19.86 -8.26
C LEU A 161 2.83 -19.41 -9.72
N ASP A 162 2.93 -20.36 -10.66
CA ASP A 162 2.91 -20.07 -12.09
C ASP A 162 1.60 -19.43 -12.53
N PHE A 163 0.46 -19.91 -12.00
CA PHE A 163 -0.85 -19.33 -12.28
C PHE A 163 -0.95 -17.87 -11.82
N TYR A 164 -0.47 -17.56 -10.61
CA TYR A 164 -0.46 -16.18 -10.11
C TYR A 164 0.52 -15.30 -10.88
N TRP A 165 1.68 -15.85 -11.25
CA TRP A 165 2.67 -15.17 -12.06
C TRP A 165 2.12 -14.80 -13.44
N THR A 166 1.53 -15.74 -14.17
CA THR A 166 0.95 -15.48 -15.50
C THR A 166 -0.12 -14.40 -15.42
N GLN A 167 -1.07 -14.50 -14.49
CA GLN A 167 -2.10 -13.47 -14.33
C GLN A 167 -1.53 -12.10 -13.97
N ALA A 168 -0.46 -12.05 -13.16
CA ALA A 168 0.20 -10.78 -12.83
C ALA A 168 0.97 -10.21 -14.03
N ALA A 169 1.60 -11.06 -14.84
CA ALA A 169 2.32 -10.64 -16.04
C ALA A 169 1.35 -10.04 -17.07
N ASP A 170 0.27 -10.76 -17.39
CA ASP A 170 -0.78 -10.30 -18.30
C ASP A 170 -1.38 -8.96 -17.82
N PHE A 171 -1.66 -8.87 -16.52
CA PHE A 171 -2.16 -7.64 -15.92
C PHE A 171 -1.19 -6.47 -16.03
N ILE A 172 0.11 -6.69 -15.81
CA ILE A 172 1.12 -5.63 -15.96
C ILE A 172 1.24 -5.21 -17.43
N ASP A 173 1.22 -6.15 -18.37
CA ASP A 173 1.26 -5.81 -19.79
C ASP A 173 0.08 -4.91 -20.18
N ASP A 174 -1.12 -5.19 -19.66
CA ASP A 174 -2.33 -4.38 -19.88
C ASP A 174 -2.26 -2.97 -19.26
N VAL A 175 -1.70 -2.84 -18.05
CA VAL A 175 -1.74 -1.55 -17.30
C VAL A 175 -0.44 -0.74 -17.35
N SER A 176 0.66 -1.29 -17.88
CA SER A 176 1.99 -0.67 -17.84
C SER A 176 2.04 0.73 -18.43
N GLY A 177 1.30 0.98 -19.52
CA GLY A 177 1.20 2.30 -20.17
C GLY A 177 0.50 3.36 -19.31
N HIS A 178 -0.23 2.96 -18.28
CA HIS A 178 -0.95 3.84 -17.35
C HIS A 178 -0.20 4.08 -16.04
N LEU A 179 0.85 3.29 -15.76
CA LEU A 179 1.72 3.50 -14.60
C LEU A 179 2.43 4.86 -14.68
N PRO A 180 2.71 5.50 -13.55
CA PRO A 180 3.40 6.79 -13.53
C PRO A 180 4.82 6.71 -14.12
N VAL A 181 5.47 5.55 -14.00
CA VAL A 181 6.83 5.28 -14.48
C VAL A 181 6.96 3.81 -14.90
N LYS A 182 8.00 3.50 -15.68
CA LYS A 182 8.29 2.14 -16.15
C LYS A 182 8.91 1.22 -15.10
N ASP A 183 9.51 1.81 -14.06
CA ASP A 183 10.18 1.11 -12.98
C ASP A 183 9.48 1.41 -11.66
N ALA A 184 8.74 0.43 -11.12
CA ALA A 184 7.95 0.61 -9.92
C ALA A 184 7.73 -0.70 -9.16
N ALA A 185 7.42 -0.58 -7.88
CA ALA A 185 6.87 -1.67 -7.08
C ALA A 185 5.36 -1.46 -6.92
N VAL A 186 4.54 -2.43 -7.34
CA VAL A 186 3.07 -2.32 -7.33
C VAL A 186 2.51 -3.33 -6.34
N ASP A 187 1.89 -2.83 -5.28
CA ASP A 187 1.19 -3.68 -4.32
C ASP A 187 -0.19 -4.02 -4.85
N ILE A 188 -0.52 -5.30 -4.88
CA ILE A 188 -1.76 -5.81 -5.45
C ILE A 188 -2.49 -6.76 -4.51
N TYR A 189 -3.77 -6.94 -4.77
CA TYR A 189 -4.63 -7.93 -4.16
C TYR A 189 -5.36 -8.77 -5.22
N PHE A 190 -5.23 -10.09 -5.14
CA PHE A 190 -6.07 -11.01 -5.91
C PHE A 190 -7.43 -11.19 -5.25
N THR A 191 -8.49 -10.81 -5.97
CA THR A 191 -9.86 -11.07 -5.52
C THR A 191 -10.23 -12.55 -5.66
N SER A 192 -11.29 -13.00 -4.99
CA SER A 192 -11.81 -14.37 -5.19
C SER A 192 -12.35 -14.61 -6.60
N GLY A 193 -12.76 -13.55 -7.30
CA GLY A 193 -13.28 -13.62 -8.66
C GLY A 193 -12.20 -13.51 -9.74
N GLY A 194 -10.92 -13.66 -9.40
CA GLY A 194 -9.81 -13.63 -10.37
C GLY A 194 -9.32 -12.23 -10.77
N LYS A 195 -10.04 -11.16 -10.40
CA LYS A 195 -9.58 -9.78 -10.66
C LYS A 195 -8.38 -9.40 -9.78
N ILE A 196 -7.48 -8.59 -10.32
CA ILE A 196 -6.39 -7.94 -9.59
C ILE A 196 -6.78 -6.50 -9.24
N LEU A 197 -6.54 -6.10 -7.99
CA LEU A 197 -6.70 -4.73 -7.52
C LEU A 197 -5.35 -4.17 -7.08
N ILE A 198 -4.94 -3.03 -7.63
CA ILE A 198 -3.83 -2.20 -7.17
C ILE A 198 -4.21 -1.57 -5.84
N VAL A 199 -3.41 -1.88 -4.84
CA VAL A 199 -3.48 -1.34 -3.48
C VAL A 199 -2.63 -0.09 -3.36
N ASP A 200 -1.41 -0.13 -3.91
CA ASP A 200 -0.45 0.97 -3.85
C ASP A 200 0.60 0.89 -4.98
N ILE A 201 1.22 2.02 -5.32
CA ILE A 201 2.34 2.09 -6.28
C ILE A 201 3.49 2.84 -5.61
N ASN A 202 4.62 2.15 -5.50
CA ASN A 202 5.79 2.61 -4.77
C ASN A 202 6.98 2.83 -5.71
N PRO A 203 7.90 3.74 -5.36
CA PRO A 203 9.16 3.92 -6.07
C PRO A 203 9.98 2.64 -6.16
N TRP A 204 10.74 2.51 -7.25
CA TRP A 204 11.75 1.49 -7.41
C TRP A 204 12.95 1.75 -6.48
N GLY A 205 13.45 0.70 -5.81
CA GLY A 205 14.58 0.85 -4.88
C GLY A 205 14.17 1.27 -3.47
N ALA A 206 15.17 1.56 -2.63
CA ALA A 206 14.95 2.09 -1.30
C ALA A 206 14.16 3.42 -1.36
N PRO A 207 13.21 3.68 -0.44
CA PRO A 207 12.95 2.94 0.80
C PRO A 207 11.97 1.76 0.65
N THR A 208 11.51 1.45 -0.55
CA THR A 208 10.56 0.35 -0.77
C THR A 208 11.21 -0.99 -0.42
N ASN A 209 10.56 -1.81 0.41
CA ASN A 209 11.11 -3.11 0.81
C ASN A 209 11.00 -4.16 -0.34
N PRO A 210 12.07 -4.89 -0.70
CA PRO A 210 12.04 -5.94 -1.73
C PRO A 210 11.35 -7.26 -1.28
N LEU A 211 10.98 -7.38 -0.01
CA LEU A 211 10.27 -8.52 0.58
C LEU A 211 11.01 -9.86 0.35
N MET A 212 10.37 -10.89 -0.22
CA MET A 212 10.99 -12.18 -0.48
C MET A 212 12.10 -12.13 -1.54
N LEU A 213 12.25 -11.00 -2.25
CA LEU A 213 13.37 -10.78 -3.15
C LEU A 213 14.64 -10.33 -2.40
N ASP A 214 14.56 -10.07 -1.09
CA ASP A 214 15.68 -9.86 -0.15
C ASP A 214 16.51 -8.57 -0.37
N THR A 215 16.98 -8.33 -1.60
CA THR A 215 17.80 -7.17 -1.97
C THR A 215 17.35 -6.53 -3.28
N TRP A 216 17.60 -5.22 -3.40
CA TRP A 216 17.48 -4.49 -4.67
C TRP A 216 18.69 -4.70 -5.59
N ASP A 217 19.84 -5.07 -5.03
CA ASP A 217 21.07 -5.35 -5.77
C ASP A 217 21.03 -6.76 -6.36
N ARG A 218 20.35 -6.88 -7.49
CA ARG A 218 20.19 -8.13 -8.23
C ARG A 218 19.96 -7.86 -9.71
N ASP A 219 20.06 -8.92 -10.53
CA ASP A 219 19.63 -8.84 -11.92
C ASP A 219 18.10 -8.80 -12.02
N TRP A 220 17.57 -7.66 -12.45
CA TRP A 220 16.16 -7.45 -12.73
C TRP A 220 15.82 -7.63 -14.23
N GLY A 221 16.80 -7.95 -15.07
CA GLY A 221 16.58 -8.29 -16.48
C GLY A 221 16.01 -9.70 -16.66
N THR A 222 16.32 -10.61 -15.75
CA THR A 222 15.80 -11.99 -15.74
C THR A 222 14.61 -12.11 -14.78
N PRO A 223 13.40 -12.50 -15.25
CA PRO A 223 12.26 -12.61 -14.36
C PRO A 223 12.47 -13.65 -13.25
N SER A 224 12.27 -13.25 -12.00
CA SER A 224 12.45 -14.12 -10.81
C SER A 224 11.24 -15.01 -10.50
N GLY A 225 10.13 -14.85 -11.22
CA GLY A 225 8.89 -15.56 -10.93
C GLY A 225 8.19 -15.06 -9.65
N CYS A 226 7.27 -15.89 -9.14
CA CYS A 226 6.53 -15.64 -7.91
C CYS A 226 7.21 -16.33 -6.72
N VAL A 227 7.74 -15.54 -5.79
CA VAL A 227 8.41 -16.03 -4.58
C VAL A 227 7.52 -15.87 -3.35
N ILE A 228 7.48 -16.91 -2.52
CA ILE A 228 6.70 -16.97 -1.28
C ILE A 228 7.59 -17.41 -0.12
N VAL A 229 7.18 -17.13 1.11
CA VAL A 229 7.90 -17.61 2.32
C VAL A 229 8.08 -19.12 2.22
N PRO A 230 9.29 -19.68 2.39
CA PRO A 230 9.52 -21.12 2.29
C PRO A 230 8.79 -21.90 3.40
N PRO A 231 8.48 -23.19 3.18
CA PRO A 231 7.90 -24.01 4.24
C PRO A 231 8.86 -24.07 5.45
N PRO A 232 8.33 -24.10 6.69
CA PRO A 232 9.18 -24.24 7.87
C PRO A 232 9.98 -25.54 7.78
N HIS A 233 11.27 -25.48 8.13
CA HIS A 233 12.09 -26.67 8.24
C HIS A 233 11.59 -27.55 9.38
N VAL A 234 11.29 -28.81 9.08
CA VAL A 234 11.03 -29.81 10.12
C VAL A 234 12.39 -30.25 10.65
N VAL A 235 12.74 -29.85 11.87
CA VAL A 235 13.87 -30.45 12.58
C VAL A 235 13.39 -31.80 13.10
N SER A 236 13.81 -32.88 12.45
CA SER A 236 13.62 -34.25 12.94
C SER A 236 14.92 -34.72 13.59
N GLY A 237 14.86 -35.01 14.89
CA GLY A 237 15.94 -35.56 15.72
C GLY A 237 15.46 -35.69 17.17
N ASP A 238 16.09 -36.57 17.95
CA ASP A 238 15.76 -36.74 19.38
C ASP A 238 16.03 -35.43 20.14
N VAL A 239 14.96 -34.68 20.42
CA VAL A 239 15.05 -33.50 21.28
C VAL A 239 15.12 -34.00 22.72
N ASN A 240 16.33 -34.29 23.19
CA ASN A 240 16.59 -34.52 24.61
C ASN A 240 16.46 -33.19 25.35
N VAL A 241 15.26 -32.89 25.84
CA VAL A 241 15.04 -31.82 26.81
C VAL A 241 15.49 -32.36 28.17
N SER A 242 16.67 -31.92 28.64
CA SER A 242 17.09 -32.12 30.03
C SER A 242 16.47 -31.03 30.88
N PHE A 243 15.78 -31.43 31.94
CA PHE A 243 15.25 -30.55 32.99
C PHE A 243 16.30 -30.33 34.07
#